data_AF-A0A857N4X7-F1
#
_entry.id   AF-A0A857N4X7-F1
#
_cell.length_a   1.000
_cell.length_b   1.000
_cell.length_c   1.000
_cell.angle_alpha   90.00
_cell.angle_beta   90.00
_cell.angle_gamma   90.00
#
_symmetry.space_group_name_H-M   'P 1'
#
loop_
_entity.id
_entity.type
_entity.pdbx_description
1 polymer ?
#
loop_
_entity_poly.entity_id
_entity_poly.type
_entity_poly.pdbx_seq_one_letter_code
_entity_poly.pdbx_strand_id
1 'polypeptide(L)'
;MNIIKPVYAQTSDIDSQVTGFFAYSNVGDLVSTLVTTAIVVGALATLIYLIIGGINWITSAGDTQKVESAQKHLTNALIGLVILVAAYAIFTVVKAFLGIGDEI
;
A
#
# COMPACT_ATOMS: atom_id res chain seq x y z
N MET A 1 -38.75 39.94 -19.94
CA MET A 1 -37.43 39.67 -20.55
C MET A 1 -36.39 39.59 -19.44
N ASN A 2 -36.04 38.39 -19.00
CA ASN A 2 -34.76 38.01 -18.36
C ASN A 2 -34.77 36.47 -18.22
N ILE A 3 -34.38 35.78 -19.30
CA ILE A 3 -34.49 34.31 -19.43
C ILE A 3 -33.16 33.58 -19.15
N ILE A 4 -32.22 34.23 -18.48
CA ILE A 4 -30.94 33.62 -18.17
C ILE A 4 -30.81 33.50 -16.66
N LYS A 5 -31.07 32.29 -16.15
CA LYS A 5 -30.67 31.91 -14.80
C LYS A 5 -29.15 31.69 -14.85
N PRO A 6 -28.34 32.40 -14.06
CA PRO A 6 -26.91 32.13 -14.01
C PRO A 6 -26.73 30.72 -13.46
N VAL A 7 -26.16 29.84 -14.29
CA VAL A 7 -25.65 28.56 -13.81
C VAL A 7 -24.35 28.87 -13.10
N TYR A 8 -24.31 28.63 -11.80
CA TYR A 8 -23.06 28.57 -11.07
C TYR A 8 -22.25 27.43 -11.70
N ALA A 9 -21.24 27.77 -12.49
CA ALA A 9 -20.23 26.80 -12.86
C ALA A 9 -19.59 26.37 -11.55
N GLN A 10 -19.86 25.13 -11.12
CA GLN A 10 -19.04 24.50 -10.11
C GLN A 10 -17.64 24.39 -10.75
N THR A 11 -16.75 25.30 -10.37
CA THR A 11 -15.34 25.18 -10.69
C THR A 11 -14.82 24.07 -9.80
N SER A 12 -15.10 22.82 -10.19
CA SER A 12 -14.27 21.72 -9.74
C SER A 12 -12.89 22.08 -10.29
N ASP A 13 -12.01 22.54 -9.42
CA ASP A 13 -10.65 22.92 -9.76
C ASP A 13 -10.06 21.77 -10.59
N ILE A 14 -9.97 21.98 -11.91
CA ILE A 14 -9.37 20.99 -12.82
C ILE A 14 -7.87 20.85 -12.48
N ASP A 15 -7.32 21.78 -11.71
CA ASP A 15 -5.99 21.72 -11.09
C ASP A 15 -5.90 20.65 -9.98
N SER A 16 -6.97 20.38 -9.22
CA SER A 16 -7.01 19.29 -8.22
C SER A 16 -7.23 17.90 -8.82
N GLN A 17 -7.43 17.80 -10.14
CA GLN A 17 -7.57 16.53 -10.85
C GLN A 17 -6.36 16.18 -11.72
N VAL A 18 -5.36 17.07 -11.80
CA VAL A 18 -4.00 16.70 -12.23
C VAL A 18 -3.11 16.49 -10.99
N THR A 19 -3.70 16.01 -9.89
CA THR A 19 -2.95 15.40 -8.78
C THR A 19 -2.54 13.98 -9.14
N GLY A 20 -1.92 13.84 -10.32
CA GLY A 20 -1.15 12.66 -10.68
C GLY A 20 0.06 12.54 -9.77
N PHE A 21 0.78 11.42 -9.94
CA PHE A 21 1.99 10.98 -9.23
C PHE A 21 3.12 12.02 -9.02
N PHE A 22 2.95 13.28 -9.40
CA PHE A 22 3.92 14.38 -9.36
C PHE A 22 3.41 15.68 -8.68
N ALA A 23 2.13 15.80 -8.33
CA ALA A 23 1.62 16.99 -7.64
C ALA A 23 1.60 16.74 -6.13
N TYR A 24 2.74 17.00 -5.48
CA TYR A 24 2.85 16.92 -4.03
C TYR A 24 3.04 18.32 -3.47
N SER A 25 2.00 18.84 -2.81
CA SER A 25 2.04 20.16 -2.17
C SER A 25 3.00 20.19 -0.97
N ASN A 26 3.21 19.04 -0.33
CA ASN A 26 3.97 18.91 0.91
C ASN A 26 4.89 17.68 0.86
N VAL A 27 6.04 17.74 1.56
CA VAL A 27 6.91 16.56 1.76
C VAL A 27 6.15 15.43 2.48
N GLY A 28 5.20 15.79 3.36
CA GLY A 28 4.33 14.83 4.04
C GLY A 28 3.47 13.98 3.10
N ASP A 29 2.91 14.60 2.06
CA ASP A 29 2.03 13.90 1.11
C ASP A 29 2.81 13.01 0.15
N LEU A 30 4.02 13.46 -0.25
CA LEU A 30 4.95 12.65 -1.03
C LEU A 30 5.36 11.39 -0.25
N VAL A 31 5.77 11.56 1.01
CA VAL A 31 6.14 10.43 1.88
C VAL A 31 4.94 9.52 2.10
N SER A 32 3.75 10.09 2.31
CA SER A 32 2.53 9.32 2.54
C SER A 32 2.15 8.45 1.35
N THR A 33 2.22 9.02 0.15
CA THR A 33 1.96 8.32 -1.12
C THR A 33 3.00 7.22 -1.37
N LEU A 34 4.28 7.51 -1.12
CA LEU A 34 5.36 6.56 -1.31
C LEU A 34 5.25 5.37 -0.36
N VAL A 35 4.98 5.62 0.93
CA VAL A 35 4.81 4.55 1.93
C VAL A 35 3.57 3.72 1.61
N THR A 36 2.45 4.35 1.28
CA THR A 36 1.20 3.62 0.93
C THR A 36 1.42 2.74 -0.30
N THR A 37 2.09 3.25 -1.34
CA THR A 37 2.44 2.49 -2.54
C THR A 37 3.37 1.32 -2.21
N ALA A 38 4.41 1.55 -1.40
CA ALA A 38 5.34 0.51 -0.98
C ALA A 38 4.66 -0.61 -0.18
N ILE A 39 3.69 -0.27 0.68
CA ILE A 39 2.90 -1.24 1.45
C ILE A 39 2.05 -2.10 0.51
N VAL A 40 1.39 -1.50 -0.49
CA VAL A 40 0.57 -2.26 -1.47
C VAL A 40 1.45 -3.20 -2.29
N VAL A 41 2.56 -2.72 -2.82
CA VAL A 41 3.52 -3.54 -3.59
C VAL A 41 4.11 -4.64 -2.73
N GLY A 42 4.49 -4.32 -1.48
CA GLY A 42 5.00 -5.29 -0.53
C GLY A 42 3.96 -6.36 -0.19
N ALA A 43 2.69 -5.99 -0.02
CA ALA A 43 1.61 -6.93 0.28
C ALA A 43 1.43 -7.93 -0.86
N LEU A 44 1.40 -7.43 -2.11
CA LEU A 44 1.34 -8.29 -3.30
C LEU A 44 2.57 -9.21 -3.41
N ALA A 45 3.77 -8.69 -3.16
CA ALA A 45 4.98 -9.49 -3.15
C ALA A 45 4.94 -10.60 -2.09
N THR A 46 4.56 -10.27 -0.85
CA THR A 46 4.44 -11.27 0.24
C THR A 46 3.42 -12.35 -0.09
N LEU A 47 2.29 -12.00 -0.72
CA LEU A 47 1.29 -12.97 -1.17
C LEU A 47 1.88 -13.96 -2.19
N ILE A 48 2.62 -13.45 -3.19
CA ILE A 48 3.28 -14.29 -4.20
C ILE A 48 4.30 -15.23 -3.54
N TYR A 49 5.10 -14.71 -2.60
CA TYR A 49 6.07 -15.53 -1.86
C TYR A 49 5.41 -16.62 -1.01
N LEU A 50 4.26 -16.34 -0.39
CA LEU A 50 3.49 -17.35 0.34
C LEU A 50 2.96 -18.45 -0.59
N ILE A 51 2.47 -18.10 -1.77
CA ILE A 51 1.99 -19.07 -2.76
C ILE A 51 3.14 -19.97 -3.21
N ILE A 52 4.29 -19.39 -3.58
CA ILE A 52 5.46 -20.15 -4.03
C ILE A 52 5.99 -21.05 -2.90
N GLY A 53 6.07 -20.54 -1.67
CA GLY A 53 6.47 -21.30 -0.49
C GLY A 53 5.52 -22.48 -0.22
N GLY A 54 4.21 -22.26 -0.34
CA GLY A 54 3.19 -23.29 -0.18
C GLY A 54 3.27 -24.38 -1.26
N ILE A 55 3.42 -23.99 -2.52
CA ILE A 55 3.59 -24.95 -3.64
C ILE A 55 4.85 -25.78 -3.45
N ASN A 56 5.97 -25.16 -3.07
CA ASN A 56 7.22 -25.86 -2.80
C ASN A 56 7.07 -26.85 -1.64
N TRP A 57 6.35 -26.48 -0.58
CA TRP A 57 6.10 -27.38 0.54
C TRP A 57 5.27 -28.61 0.13
N ILE A 58 4.19 -28.42 -0.65
CA ILE A 58 3.35 -29.51 -1.16
C ILE A 58 4.14 -30.41 -2.13
N THR A 59 4.95 -29.82 -3.01
CA THR A 59 5.72 -30.53 -4.04
C THR A 59 6.93 -31.27 -3.47
N SER A 60 7.33 -30.98 -2.22
CA SER A 60 8.49 -31.60 -1.56
C SER A 60 8.32 -33.11 -1.31
N ALA A 61 7.10 -33.66 -1.43
CA ALA A 61 6.81 -35.10 -1.47
C ALA A 61 7.45 -35.95 -0.35
N GLY A 62 7.74 -35.36 0.82
CA GLY A 62 8.34 -36.04 1.97
C GLY A 62 9.87 -36.07 1.99
N ASP A 63 10.56 -35.46 1.02
CA ASP A 63 12.00 -35.23 1.08
C ASP A 63 12.30 -34.20 2.19
N THR A 64 12.89 -34.67 3.29
CA THR A 64 13.20 -33.87 4.49
C THR A 64 13.98 -32.61 4.17
N GLN A 65 14.89 -32.64 3.20
CA GLN A 65 15.71 -31.47 2.86
C GLN A 65 14.89 -30.40 2.15
N LYS A 66 13.98 -30.82 1.25
CA LYS A 66 13.08 -29.89 0.54
C LYS A 66 12.00 -29.34 1.45
N VAL A 67 11.46 -30.16 2.35
CA VAL A 67 10.48 -29.73 3.35
C VAL A 67 11.07 -28.68 4.28
N GLU A 68 12.29 -28.88 4.80
CA GLU A 68 12.95 -27.91 5.67
C GLU A 68 13.21 -26.58 4.94
N SER A 69 13.66 -26.64 3.69
CA SER A 69 13.85 -25.45 2.85
C SER A 69 12.53 -24.70 2.61
N ALA A 70 11.46 -25.42 2.27
CA ALA A 70 10.14 -24.84 2.07
C ALA A 70 9.57 -24.21 3.34
N GLN A 71 9.79 -24.83 4.51
CA GLN A 71 9.40 -24.27 5.80
C GLN A 71 10.17 -22.97 6.12
N LYS A 72 11.48 -22.92 5.82
CA LYS A 72 12.26 -21.69 5.96
C LYS A 72 11.72 -20.59 5.05
N HIS A 73 11.39 -20.91 3.81
CA HIS A 73 10.76 -19.96 2.89
C HIS A 73 9.42 -19.43 3.41
N LEU A 74 8.56 -20.31 3.93
CA LEU A 74 7.27 -19.91 4.48
C LEU A 74 7.44 -19.03 5.73
N THR A 75 8.38 -19.36 6.61
CA THR A 75 8.69 -18.57 7.80
C THR A 75 9.17 -17.16 7.42
N ASN A 76 10.05 -17.05 6.44
CA ASN A 76 10.54 -15.76 5.95
C ASN A 76 9.40 -14.92 5.33
N ALA A 77 8.51 -15.55 4.57
CA ALA A 77 7.34 -14.87 4.00
C ALA A 77 6.38 -14.35 5.10
N LEU A 78 6.17 -15.14 6.15
CA LEU A 78 5.37 -14.73 7.32
C LEU A 78 6.01 -13.56 8.07
N ILE A 79 7.33 -13.58 8.26
CA ILE A 79 8.07 -12.47 8.87
C ILE A 79 7.93 -11.20 8.04
N GLY A 80 8.05 -11.30 6.71
CA GLY A 80 7.81 -10.18 5.81
C GLY A 80 6.40 -9.59 5.94
N LEU A 81 5.38 -10.45 6.07
CA LEU A 81 4.01 -10.00 6.29
C LEU A 81 3.85 -9.26 7.64
N VAL A 82 4.44 -9.80 8.72
CA VAL A 82 4.41 -9.15 10.04
C VAL A 82 5.06 -7.77 10.01
N ILE A 83 6.21 -7.64 9.34
CA ILE A 83 6.89 -6.36 9.18
C ILE A 83 6.01 -5.37 8.43
N LEU A 84 5.31 -5.83 7.39
CA LEU A 84 4.44 -4.99 6.58
C LEU A 84 3.24 -4.44 7.39
N VAL A 85 2.63 -5.29 8.21
CA VAL A 85 1.57 -4.88 9.15
C VAL A 85 2.10 -3.90 10.19
N ALA A 86 3.29 -4.16 10.76
CA ALA A 86 3.92 -3.25 11.72
C ALA A 86 4.25 -1.89 11.11
N ALA A 87 4.78 -1.87 9.88
CA ALA A 87 5.07 -0.63 9.14
C ALA A 87 3.80 0.18 8.90
N TYR A 88 2.70 -0.45 8.51
CA TYR A 88 1.40 0.22 8.33
C TYR A 88 0.87 0.82 9.64
N ALA A 89 0.97 0.07 10.75
CA ALA A 89 0.55 0.54 12.06
C ALA A 89 1.35 1.78 12.50
N ILE A 90 2.68 1.73 12.38
CA ILE A 90 3.56 2.86 12.70
C ILE A 90 3.22 4.06 11.81
N PHE A 91 3.08 3.83 10.49
CA PHE A 91 2.79 4.88 9.54
C PHE A 91 1.44 5.57 9.83
N THR A 92 0.42 4.83 10.26
CA THR A 92 -0.87 5.38 10.65
C THR A 92 -0.76 6.29 11.86
N VAL A 93 0.03 5.88 12.86
CA VAL A 93 0.32 6.70 14.05
C VAL A 93 1.08 7.97 13.66
N VAL A 94 2.09 7.84 12.80
CA VAL A 94 2.90 8.97 12.30
C VAL A 94 2.02 9.98 11.56
N LYS A 95 1.12 9.54 10.66
CA LYS A 95 0.14 10.41 9.99
C LYS A 95 -0.72 11.19 10.97
N ALA A 96 -1.23 10.52 12.01
CA ALA A 96 -2.05 11.15 13.04
C ALA A 96 -1.28 12.24 13.82
N PHE A 97 0.01 12.03 14.10
CA PHE A 97 0.84 13.03 14.78
C PHE A 97 1.27 14.20 13.89
N LEU A 98 1.51 13.95 12.59
CA LEU A 98 1.91 14.97 11.63
C LEU A 98 0.73 15.77 11.06
N GLY A 99 -0.51 15.41 11.40
CA GLY A 99 -1.72 16.07 10.87
C GLY A 99 -1.98 15.80 9.38
N ILE A 100 -1.27 14.82 8.80
CA ILE A 100 -1.44 14.40 7.41
C ILE A 100 -2.65 13.45 7.38
N GLY A 101 -3.86 14.01 7.26
CA GLY A 101 -5.10 13.24 7.21
C GLY A 101 -6.35 13.90 7.79
N ASP A 102 -6.31 15.18 8.17
CA ASP A 102 -7.51 15.95 8.56
C ASP A 102 -8.18 16.56 7.31
N GLU A 103 -8.73 15.69 6.46
CA GLU A 103 -9.77 16.06 5.50
C GLU A 103 -10.94 15.09 5.69
N ILE A 104 -11.89 15.53 6.53
CA ILE A 104 -13.30 15.20 6.40
C ILE A 104 -14.01 16.38 5.75
#